data_AF-A0A4Y2CMC0-F1
#
_entry.id   AF-A0A4Y2CMC0-F1
#
_cell.length_a   1.000
_cell.length_b   1.000
_cell.length_c   1.000
_cell.angle_alpha   90.00
_cell.angle_beta   90.00
_cell.angle_gamma   90.00
#
_symmetry.space_group_name_H-M   'P 1'
#
loop_
_entity.id
_entity.type
_entity.pdbx_description
1 polymer ?
#
loop_
_entity_poly.entity_id
_entity_poly.type
_entity_poly.pdbx_seq_one_letter_code
_entity_poly.pdbx_strand_id
1 'polypeptide(L)'
;MDEALAEFYITLPSNTNMDYFPNNTQSSYRTKLSSPLILRGEWEIALCEICIPRSWFNIGEHNNANVISMSREEKTIQEKIEYNVSFDYQKAEGVQNL
;
A
#
# COMPACT_ATOMS: atom_id res chain seq x y z
N MET A 1 -32.76 26.51 16.04
CA MET A 1 -32.95 25.36 15.14
C MET A 1 -31.60 24.67 15.16
N ASP A 2 -31.50 23.54 15.85
CA ASP A 2 -30.21 22.89 16.13
C ASP A 2 -29.45 22.66 14.84
N GLU A 3 -28.31 23.32 14.73
CA GLU A 3 -27.30 23.15 13.71
C GLU A 3 -26.54 21.87 14.04
N ALA A 4 -27.24 20.73 13.95
CA ALA A 4 -26.56 19.45 13.93
C ALA A 4 -25.69 19.47 12.66
N LEU A 5 -24.38 19.69 12.86
CA LEU A 5 -23.35 19.49 11.84
C LEU A 5 -23.66 18.17 11.15
N ALA A 6 -24.14 18.24 9.91
CA ALA A 6 -24.56 17.07 9.14
C ALA A 6 -23.31 16.34 8.65
N GLU A 7 -22.61 15.70 9.57
CA GLU A 7 -21.49 14.81 9.29
C GLU A 7 -22.03 13.47 8.81
N PHE A 8 -21.48 12.95 7.72
CA PHE A 8 -21.84 11.64 7.19
C PHE A 8 -20.61 10.93 6.65
N TYR A 9 -20.70 9.60 6.58
CA TYR A 9 -19.64 8.76 6.04
C TYR A 9 -20.05 8.19 4.68
N ILE A 10 -19.08 8.05 3.78
CA ILE A 10 -19.25 7.36 2.51
C ILE A 10 -18.19 6.27 2.41
N THR A 11 -18.60 5.07 2.03
CA THR A 11 -17.70 3.98 1.66
C THR A 11 -17.51 3.96 0.15
N LEU A 12 -16.26 3.94 -0.32
CA LEU A 12 -15.90 3.97 -1.74
C LEU A 12 -15.13 2.69 -2.11
N PRO A 13 -15.80 1.55 -2.31
CA PRO A 13 -15.14 0.28 -2.64
C PRO A 13 -14.67 0.22 -4.10
N SER A 14 -13.41 -0.18 -4.32
CA SER A 14 -12.76 -0.18 -5.64
C SER A 14 -13.26 -1.23 -6.62
N ASN A 15 -13.95 -2.26 -6.14
CA ASN A 15 -14.49 -3.36 -6.94
C ASN A 15 -15.97 -3.21 -7.29
N THR A 16 -16.57 -2.06 -6.99
CA THR A 16 -17.97 -1.79 -7.33
C THR A 16 -18.12 -1.11 -8.67
N ASN A 17 -19.32 -1.21 -9.24
CA ASN A 17 -19.72 -0.52 -10.47
C ASN A 17 -18.91 -0.89 -11.73
N MET A 18 -18.39 -2.12 -11.83
CA MET A 18 -17.71 -2.58 -13.05
C MET A 18 -18.61 -2.51 -14.29
N ASP A 19 -19.93 -2.65 -14.14
CA ASP A 19 -20.90 -2.48 -15.24
C ASP A 19 -20.96 -1.03 -15.78
N TYR A 20 -20.70 -0.03 -14.92
CA TYR A 20 -20.72 1.39 -15.30
C TYR A 20 -19.32 1.94 -15.61
N PHE A 21 -18.30 1.39 -14.95
CA PHE A 21 -16.90 1.80 -15.06
C PHE A 21 -16.02 0.57 -15.31
N PRO A 22 -16.08 -0.01 -16.52
CA PRO A 22 -15.39 -1.28 -16.84
C PRO A 22 -13.86 -1.17 -16.78
N ASN A 23 -13.32 0.05 -16.85
CA ASN A 23 -11.87 0.31 -16.79
C ASN A 23 -11.37 0.59 -15.37
N ASN A 24 -12.21 0.43 -14.33
CA ASN A 24 -11.76 0.56 -12.96
C ASN A 24 -10.65 -0.45 -12.66
N THR A 25 -9.62 0.02 -11.98
CA THR A 25 -8.53 -0.79 -11.42
C THR A 25 -8.45 -0.54 -9.92
N GLN A 26 -7.77 -1.42 -9.19
CA GLN A 26 -7.63 -1.26 -7.74
C GLN A 26 -6.94 0.06 -7.33
N SER A 27 -6.00 0.55 -8.13
CA SER A 27 -5.26 1.80 -7.88
C SER A 27 -5.89 3.03 -8.53
N SER A 28 -6.89 2.87 -9.40
CA SER A 28 -7.60 3.96 -10.07
C SER A 28 -9.02 3.54 -10.39
N TYR A 29 -9.98 4.02 -9.61
CA TYR A 29 -11.39 3.66 -9.75
C TYR A 29 -12.32 4.84 -9.47
N ARG A 30 -13.56 4.69 -9.94
CA ARG A 30 -14.67 5.57 -9.61
C ARG A 30 -15.85 4.76 -9.09
N THR A 31 -16.51 5.25 -8.05
CA THR A 31 -17.73 4.63 -7.47
C THR A 31 -18.97 5.44 -7.86
N LYS A 32 -20.06 4.77 -8.22
CA LYS A 32 -21.37 5.39 -8.44
C LYS A 32 -22.16 5.33 -7.13
N LEU A 33 -22.45 6.50 -6.56
CA LEU A 33 -23.27 6.60 -5.36
C LEU A 33 -24.75 6.32 -5.68
N SER A 34 -25.48 5.77 -4.71
CA SER A 34 -26.92 5.49 -4.82
C SER A 34 -27.74 6.76 -4.94
N SER A 35 -27.37 7.80 -4.20
CA SER A 35 -27.98 9.12 -4.22
C SER A 35 -26.92 10.19 -4.54
N PRO A 36 -27.27 11.24 -5.31
CA PRO A 36 -26.37 12.36 -5.53
C PRO A 36 -26.03 13.06 -4.21
N LEU A 37 -24.75 13.35 -4.02
CA LEU A 37 -24.30 14.13 -2.87
C LEU A 37 -24.42 15.62 -3.20
N ILE A 38 -25.27 16.34 -2.46
CA ILE A 38 -25.49 17.77 -2.64
C ILE A 38 -24.70 18.52 -1.57
N LEU A 39 -23.51 18.99 -1.92
CA LEU A 39 -22.66 19.83 -1.07
C LEU A 39 -22.86 21.29 -1.46
N ARG A 40 -23.27 22.14 -0.52
CA ARG A 40 -23.49 23.59 -0.73
C ARG A 40 -22.48 24.37 0.11
N GLY A 41 -21.88 25.40 -0.50
CA GLY A 41 -20.86 26.21 0.17
C GLY A 41 -19.50 25.51 0.20
N GLU A 42 -18.68 25.89 1.18
CA GLU A 42 -17.40 25.25 1.44
C GLU A 42 -17.59 24.01 2.31
N TRP A 43 -16.80 22.98 2.03
CA TRP A 43 -16.88 21.71 2.71
C TRP A 43 -15.49 21.17 2.97
N GLU A 44 -15.37 20.41 4.05
CA GLU A 44 -14.17 19.68 4.42
C GLU A 44 -14.46 18.19 4.37
N ILE A 45 -13.45 17.41 4.00
CA ILE A 45 -13.50 15.95 4.06
C ILE A 45 -12.24 15.42 4.74
N ALA A 46 -12.40 14.29 5.40
CA ALA A 46 -11.29 13.54 5.96
C ALA A 46 -11.36 12.09 5.48
N LEU A 47 -10.19 11.48 5.29
CA LEU A 47 -10.10 10.03 5.12
C LEU A 47 -10.20 9.38 6.50
N CYS A 48 -11.27 8.63 6.73
CA CYS A 48 -11.49 7.95 8.01
C CYS A 48 -10.86 6.56 8.06
N GLU A 49 -10.97 5.80 6.97
CA GLU A 49 -10.44 4.43 6.86
C GLU A 49 -10.00 4.14 5.41
N ILE A 50 -8.94 3.35 5.27
CA ILE A 50 -8.50 2.81 3.98
C ILE A 50 -8.07 1.35 4.12
N CYS A 51 -8.57 0.49 3.22
CA CYS A 51 -8.10 -0.88 3.09
C CYS A 51 -7.23 -1.00 1.83
N ILE A 52 -5.93 -1.25 2.03
CA ILE A 52 -5.00 -1.49 0.93
C ILE A 52 -4.66 -2.98 0.93
N PRO A 53 -5.14 -3.78 -0.04
CA PRO A 53 -4.78 -5.18 -0.15
C PRO A 53 -3.33 -5.29 -0.62
N ARG A 54 -2.41 -5.32 0.33
CA ARG A 54 -0.99 -5.64 0.12
C ARG A 54 -0.63 -6.77 1.08
N SER A 55 0.02 -7.79 0.56
CA SER A 55 0.84 -8.69 1.37
C SER A 55 2.16 -7.96 1.65
N TRP A 56 2.22 -7.21 2.74
CA TRP A 56 3.51 -6.84 3.28
C TRP A 56 4.16 -8.11 3.81
N PHE A 57 5.37 -8.41 3.33
CA PHE A 57 6.16 -9.49 3.91
C PHE A 57 6.54 -9.05 5.32
N ASN A 58 5.85 -9.60 6.31
CA ASN A 58 6.24 -9.42 7.71
C ASN A 58 7.48 -10.27 7.97
N ILE A 59 8.45 -9.72 8.71
CA ILE A 59 9.55 -10.51 9.26
C ILE A 59 8.99 -11.26 10.48
N GLY A 60 8.88 -12.58 10.37
CA GLY A 60 8.49 -13.51 11.42
C GLY A 60 9.54 -14.61 11.60
N GLU A 61 9.30 -15.52 12.55
CA GLU A 61 10.25 -16.60 12.90
C GLU A 61 10.70 -17.46 11.71
N HIS A 62 9.87 -17.56 10.67
CA HIS A 62 10.12 -18.39 9.49
C HIS A 62 10.82 -17.66 8.33
N ASN A 63 11.10 -16.35 8.44
CA ASN A 63 11.73 -15.56 7.37
C ASN A 63 12.66 -14.44 7.90
N ASN A 64 13.23 -14.61 9.08
CA ASN A 64 14.14 -13.66 9.72
C ASN A 64 15.62 -13.86 9.37
N ALA A 65 15.96 -14.86 8.55
CA ALA A 65 17.31 -15.09 8.07
C ALA A 65 17.63 -14.14 6.90
N ASN A 66 18.43 -13.10 7.19
CA ASN A 66 18.90 -12.14 6.19
C ASN A 66 20.42 -12.30 6.04
N VAL A 67 20.90 -12.36 4.79
CA VAL A 67 22.33 -12.47 4.48
C VAL A 67 22.83 -11.09 4.07
N ILE A 68 23.81 -10.57 4.80
CA ILE A 68 24.54 -9.36 4.39
C ILE A 68 25.74 -9.82 3.57
N SER A 69 25.68 -9.66 2.26
CA SER A 69 26.83 -9.87 1.39
C SER A 69 27.68 -8.60 1.33
N MET A 70 28.91 -8.69 1.83
CA MET A 70 29.91 -7.64 1.70
C MET A 70 30.89 -8.03 0.60
N SER A 71 30.88 -7.31 -0.52
CA SER A 71 31.89 -7.45 -1.56
C SER A 71 32.96 -6.38 -1.38
N ARG A 72 34.22 -6.79 -1.29
CA ARG A 72 35.38 -5.89 -1.27
C ARG A 72 35.88 -5.69 -2.69
N GLU A 73 35.78 -4.46 -3.22
CA GLU A 73 36.52 -4.05 -4.41
C GLU A 73 37.79 -3.31 -3.97
N GLU A 74 38.97 -3.90 -4.18
CA GLU A 74 40.24 -3.20 -4.00
C GLU A 74 40.55 -2.34 -5.23
N LYS A 75 40.13 -1.08 -5.24
CA LYS A 75 40.65 -0.08 -6.18
C LYS A 75 41.64 0.82 -5.44
N THR A 76 42.94 0.56 -5.65
CA THR A 76 44.00 1.44 -5.15
C THR A 76 44.05 2.72 -5.98
N ILE A 77 43.26 3.72 -5.62
CA ILE A 77 43.50 5.11 -5.99
C ILE A 77 43.32 5.93 -4.70
N GLN A 78 44.44 6.31 -4.09
CA GLN A 78 44.57 7.20 -2.91
C GLN A 78 43.40 7.13 -1.89
N GLU A 79 43.54 6.21 -0.92
CA GLU A 79 42.83 6.15 0.38
C GLU A 79 41.34 6.55 0.40
N LYS A 80 40.53 5.98 -0.51
CA LYS A 80 39.08 5.93 -0.32
C LYS A 80 38.61 4.48 -0.36
N ILE A 81 38.14 3.98 0.78
CA ILE A 81 37.55 2.64 0.90
C ILE A 81 36.04 2.79 0.74
N GLU A 82 35.48 2.21 -0.32
CA GLU A 82 34.03 2.15 -0.55
C GLU A 82 33.51 0.73 -0.30
N TYR A 83 32.48 0.62 0.55
CA TYR A 83 31.78 -0.63 0.81
C TYR A 83 30.44 -0.62 0.09
N ASN A 84 30.22 -1.62 -0.77
CA ASN A 84 28.90 -1.87 -1.35
C ASN A 84 28.17 -2.89 -0.46
N VAL A 85 27.03 -2.48 0.10
CA VAL A 85 26.15 -3.34 0.90
C VAL A 85 24.90 -3.63 0.10
N SER A 86 24.64 -4.90 -0.20
CA SER A 86 23.40 -5.36 -0.85
C SER A 86 22.60 -6.24 0.10
N PHE A 87 21.27 -6.15 0.00
CA PHE A 87 20.32 -6.96 0.79
C PHE A 87 19.53 -7.85 -0.16
N ASP A 88 19.69 -9.17 -0.01
CA ASP A 88 19.00 -10.17 -0.82
C ASP A 88 18.04 -11.01 0.04
N TYR A 89 16.79 -11.14 -0.42
CA TYR A 89 15.78 -11.97 0.22
C TYR A 89 15.70 -13.32 -0.49
N GLN A 90 15.89 -14.41 0.25
CA GLN A 90 15.73 -15.78 -0.23
C GLN A 90 14.52 -16.41 0.44
N LYS A 91 13.50 -16.77 -0.35
CA LYS A 91 12.33 -17.51 0.14
C LYS A 91 12.72 -18.97 0.34
N ALA A 92 12.53 -19.53 1.54
CA ALA A 92 12.65 -20.97 1.73
C ALA A 92 11.50 -21.68 1.00
N GLU A 93 11.80 -22.47 -0.01
CA GLU A 93 10.82 -23.37 -0.63
C GLU A 93 10.61 -24.60 0.27
N GLY A 94 9.35 -24.86 0.65
CA GLY A 94 8.95 -26.16 1.19
C GLY A 94 8.23 -26.12 2.53
N VAL A 95 6.95 -25.73 2.53
CA VAL A 95 5.95 -26.39 3.37
C VAL A 95 4.71 -26.59 2.50
N GLN A 96 4.52 -27.81 2.01
CA GLN A 96 3.23 -28.23 1.48
C GLN A 96 2.27 -28.32 2.67
N ASN A 97 1.22 -27.51 2.67
CA ASN A 97 0.15 -27.61 3.66
C ASN A 97 -0.73 -28.82 3.29
N LEU A 98 -0.83 -29.78 4.22
CA LEU A 98 -1.95 -30.72 4.31
C LEU A 98 -3.16 -30.03 4.94
#